data_AF-A0A062XUQ1-F1
#
_entry.id   AF-A0A062XUQ1-F1
#
_cell.length_a   1.000
_cell.length_b   1.000
_cell.length_c   1.000
_cell.angle_alpha   90.00
_cell.angle_beta   90.00
_cell.angle_gamma   90.00
#
_symmetry.space_group_name_H-M   'P 1'
#
loop_
_entity.id
_entity.type
_entity.pdbx_description
1 polymer ?
#
loop_
_entity_poly.entity_id
_entity_poly.type
_entity_poly.pdbx_seq_one_letter_code
_entity_poly.pdbx_strand_id
1 'polypeptide(L)'
;MKPWKNLRILQEGKFVLGAAAAGCVVGAVAALMVPPLPWVTPPLSPAAQVTVRIAHGVGLGWWAGLFWAVFAVLLARSQPQRPEVSALPTLGLWAAAAGLFTLAVFVLFGFSAQVSLLSSLILALIATRVGLFWACRDHR
;
A
#
# COMPACT_ATOMS: atom_id res chain seq x y z
N MET A 1 -27.17 11.90 -16.51
CA MET A 1 -26.10 10.96 -16.13
C MET A 1 -26.71 9.81 -15.31
N LYS A 2 -26.41 8.53 -15.60
CA LYS A 2 -27.03 7.38 -14.90
C LYS A 2 -26.66 7.39 -13.39
N PRO A 3 -27.63 7.30 -12.46
CA PRO A 3 -27.37 7.47 -11.01
C PRO A 3 -26.37 6.45 -10.43
N TRP A 4 -26.26 5.29 -11.07
CA TRP A 4 -25.39 4.19 -10.68
C TRP A 4 -23.89 4.49 -10.86
N LYS A 5 -23.55 5.36 -11.83
CA LYS A 5 -22.15 5.75 -12.09
C LYS A 5 -21.60 6.63 -10.96
N ASN A 6 -22.46 7.45 -10.35
CA ASN A 6 -22.08 8.35 -9.26
C ASN A 6 -21.81 7.57 -7.97
N LEU A 7 -22.59 6.52 -7.68
CA LEU A 7 -22.39 5.65 -6.52
C LEU A 7 -21.06 4.89 -6.57
N ARG A 8 -20.69 4.36 -7.74
CA ARG A 8 -19.41 3.66 -7.93
C ARG A 8 -18.20 4.58 -7.73
N ILE A 9 -18.23 5.78 -8.30
CA ILE A 9 -17.15 6.76 -8.14
C ILE A 9 -16.98 7.17 -6.67
N LEU A 10 -18.08 7.35 -5.95
CA LEU A 10 -18.07 7.63 -4.51
C LEU A 10 -17.42 6.47 -3.72
N GLN A 11 -17.75 5.22 -4.04
CA GLN A 11 -17.15 4.05 -3.37
C GLN A 11 -15.66 3.90 -3.69
N GLU A 12 -15.26 4.11 -4.95
CA GLU A 12 -13.86 4.10 -5.36
C GLU A 12 -13.08 5.24 -4.67
N GLY A 13 -13.68 6.42 -4.52
CA GLY A 13 -13.09 7.53 -3.77
C GLY A 13 -12.91 7.22 -2.27
N LYS A 14 -13.92 6.60 -1.63
CA LYS A 14 -13.80 6.12 -0.25
C LYS A 14 -12.70 5.07 -0.10
N PHE A 15 -12.59 4.16 -1.06
CA PHE A 15 -11.52 3.16 -1.09
C PHE A 15 -10.14 3.82 -1.21
N VAL A 16 -9.95 4.78 -2.12
CA VAL A 16 -8.67 5.49 -2.30
C VAL A 16 -8.25 6.22 -1.02
N LEU A 17 -9.18 6.94 -0.37
CA LEU A 17 -8.90 7.62 0.89
C LEU A 17 -8.60 6.62 2.02
N GLY A 18 -9.36 5.52 2.11
CA GLY A 18 -9.11 4.45 3.08
C GLY A 18 -7.75 3.79 2.89
N ALA A 19 -7.33 3.55 1.65
CA ALA A 19 -6.03 2.99 1.32
C ALA A 19 -4.88 3.97 1.61
N ALA A 20 -5.07 5.27 1.41
CA ALA A 20 -4.10 6.28 1.83
C ALA A 20 -3.92 6.30 3.36
N ALA A 21 -5.02 6.22 4.11
CA ALA A 21 -4.98 6.11 5.58
C ALA A 21 -4.29 4.81 6.06
N ALA A 22 -4.59 3.66 5.43
CA ALA A 22 -3.88 2.42 5.72
C ALA A 22 -2.39 2.51 5.36
N GLY A 23 -2.07 3.18 4.25
CA GLY A 23 -0.72 3.48 3.81
C GLY A 23 0.09 4.21 4.88
N CYS A 24 -0.50 5.17 5.61
CA CYS A 24 0.16 5.84 6.74
C CYS A 24 0.66 4.85 7.78
N VAL A 25 -0.16 3.86 8.15
CA VAL A 25 0.17 2.86 9.17
C VAL A 25 1.29 1.95 8.67
N VAL A 26 1.17 1.45 7.44
CA VAL A 26 2.19 0.61 6.79
C VAL A 26 3.53 1.36 6.71
N GLY A 27 3.50 2.62 6.29
CA GLY A 27 4.69 3.45 6.15
C GLY A 27 5.34 3.77 7.49
N ALA A 28 4.55 4.04 8.54
CA ALA A 28 5.06 4.21 9.90
C ALA A 28 5.78 2.96 10.40
N VAL A 29 5.19 1.78 10.20
CA VAL A 29 5.82 0.49 10.56
C VAL A 29 7.09 0.27 9.75
N ALA A 30 7.03 0.42 8.43
CA ALA A 30 8.19 0.23 7.56
C ALA A 30 9.37 1.14 7.92
N ALA A 31 9.11 2.41 8.27
CA ALA A 31 10.13 3.37 8.67
C ALA A 31 10.88 2.98 9.97
N LEU A 32 10.27 2.14 10.81
CA LEU A 32 10.91 1.58 12.00
C LEU A 32 11.71 0.31 11.69
N MET A 33 11.38 -0.39 10.60
CA MET A 33 12.05 -1.64 10.21
C MET A 33 13.31 -1.43 9.36
N VAL A 34 13.39 -0.30 8.64
CA VAL A 34 14.58 0.05 7.85
C VAL A 34 15.45 1.09 8.55
N PRO A 35 16.76 1.12 8.31
CA PRO A 35 17.63 2.18 8.83
C PRO A 35 17.11 3.58 8.49
N PRO A 36 17.37 4.59 9.34
CA PRO A 36 16.96 5.97 9.07
C PRO A 36 17.56 6.49 7.77
N LEU A 37 16.83 7.39 7.12
CA LEU A 37 17.31 8.05 5.91
C LEU A 37 18.60 8.83 6.22
N PRO A 38 19.57 8.89 5.28
CA PRO A 38 20.88 9.48 5.56
C PRO A 38 20.83 10.94 6.02
N TRP A 39 19.84 11.71 5.56
CA TRP A 39 19.62 13.11 5.92
C TRP A 39 18.88 13.31 7.26
N VAL A 40 18.46 12.22 7.92
CA VAL A 40 17.97 12.23 9.30
C VAL A 40 19.17 11.93 10.21
N THR A 41 20.14 12.85 10.27
CA THR A 41 21.33 12.74 11.14
C THR A 41 21.52 13.98 12.04
N PRO A 42 22.09 13.81 13.27
CA PRO A 42 21.69 14.55 14.47
C PRO A 42 22.71 15.66 14.89
N PRO A 43 22.46 16.46 15.95
CA PRO A 43 22.12 15.97 17.28
C PRO A 43 20.63 16.15 17.63
N LEU A 44 19.74 15.40 16.96
CA LEU A 44 18.39 15.11 17.48
C LEU A 44 18.48 14.09 18.62
N SER A 45 17.71 14.32 19.68
CA SER A 45 17.50 13.33 20.74
C SER A 45 16.90 12.02 20.20
N PRO A 46 17.07 10.87 20.87
CA PRO A 46 16.50 9.60 20.41
C PRO A 46 14.99 9.68 20.14
N ALA A 47 14.24 10.38 20.99
CA ALA A 47 12.82 10.61 20.80
C ALA A 47 12.53 11.42 19.54
N ALA A 48 13.29 12.50 19.29
CA ALA A 48 13.12 13.31 18.08
C ALA A 48 13.43 12.53 16.81
N GLN A 49 14.44 11.64 16.83
CA GLN A 49 14.74 10.76 15.69
C GLN A 49 13.59 9.81 15.37
N VAL A 50 13.01 9.16 16.38
CA VAL A 50 11.86 8.27 16.18
C VAL A 50 10.66 9.04 15.63
N THR A 51 10.34 10.21 16.19
CA THR A 51 9.25 11.06 15.71
C THR A 51 9.43 11.46 14.24
N VAL A 52 10.63 11.91 13.86
CA VAL A 52 10.94 12.29 12.49
C VAL A 52 10.81 11.09 11.55
N ARG A 53 11.31 9.91 11.94
CA ARG A 53 11.20 8.68 11.14
C ARG A 53 9.75 8.27 10.94
N ILE A 54 8.94 8.28 11.99
CA ILE A 54 7.51 7.94 11.90
C ILE A 54 6.80 8.96 11.01
N ALA A 55 7.05 10.26 11.17
CA ALA A 55 6.44 11.30 10.34
C ALA A 55 6.75 11.13 8.85
N HIS A 56 8.02 10.84 8.52
CA HIS A 56 8.42 10.52 7.14
C HIS A 56 7.73 9.24 6.64
N GLY A 57 7.70 8.19 7.47
CA GLY A 57 7.02 6.94 7.18
C GLY A 57 5.53 7.15 6.88
N VAL A 58 4.84 7.92 7.71
CA VAL A 58 3.43 8.29 7.52
C VAL A 58 3.24 9.06 6.21
N GLY A 59 4.07 10.08 5.96
CA GLY A 59 3.97 10.89 4.74
C GLY A 59 4.19 10.08 3.46
N LEU A 60 5.25 9.27 3.43
CA LEU A 60 5.54 8.38 2.29
C LEU A 60 4.47 7.28 2.16
N GLY A 61 4.01 6.74 3.27
CA GLY A 61 2.96 5.74 3.34
C GLY A 61 1.62 6.24 2.78
N TRP A 62 1.23 7.47 3.13
CA TRP A 62 0.05 8.14 2.57
C TRP A 62 0.10 8.19 1.04
N TRP A 63 1.21 8.71 0.48
CA TRP A 63 1.40 8.80 -0.96
C TRP A 63 1.41 7.42 -1.62
N ALA A 64 2.13 6.46 -1.04
CA ALA A 64 2.17 5.09 -1.54
C ALA A 64 0.78 4.45 -1.59
N GLY A 65 -0.01 4.60 -0.51
CA GLY A 65 -1.39 4.10 -0.44
C GLY A 65 -2.30 4.74 -1.48
N LEU A 66 -2.17 6.05 -1.69
CA LEU A 66 -2.95 6.80 -2.69
C LEU A 66 -2.59 6.36 -4.12
N PHE A 67 -1.30 6.32 -4.46
CA PHE A 67 -0.84 5.87 -5.78
C PHE A 67 -1.24 4.42 -6.06
N TRP A 68 -1.05 3.53 -5.08
CA TRP A 68 -1.43 2.14 -5.21
C TRP A 68 -2.95 1.99 -5.43
N ALA A 69 -3.77 2.69 -4.66
CA ALA A 69 -5.22 2.58 -4.78
C ALA A 69 -5.76 3.13 -6.10
N VAL A 70 -5.22 4.25 -6.58
CA VAL A 70 -5.52 4.78 -7.91
C VAL A 70 -5.14 3.76 -8.98
N PHE A 71 -3.94 3.19 -8.89
CA PHE A 71 -3.51 2.12 -9.79
C PHE A 71 -4.44 0.91 -9.76
N ALA A 72 -4.83 0.44 -8.57
CA ALA A 72 -5.73 -0.69 -8.40
C ALA A 72 -7.12 -0.42 -9.01
N VAL A 73 -7.67 0.79 -8.83
CA VAL A 73 -8.94 1.20 -9.45
C VAL A 73 -8.83 1.27 -10.97
N LEU A 74 -7.77 1.87 -11.51
CA LEU A 74 -7.54 1.95 -12.95
C LEU A 74 -7.39 0.56 -13.57
N LEU A 75 -6.66 -0.31 -12.87
CA LEU A 75 -6.47 -1.70 -13.28
C LEU A 75 -7.76 -2.51 -13.22
N ALA A 76 -8.59 -2.33 -12.19
CA ALA A 76 -9.91 -2.96 -12.10
C ALA A 76 -10.85 -2.47 -13.21
N ARG A 77 -10.75 -1.19 -13.60
CA ARG A 77 -11.54 -0.61 -14.69
C ARG A 77 -11.10 -1.09 -16.08
N SER A 78 -9.86 -1.53 -16.25
CA SER A 78 -9.35 -2.09 -17.51
C SER A 78 -9.68 -3.57 -17.72
N GLN A 79 -10.20 -4.27 -16.70
CA GLN A 79 -10.61 -5.67 -16.85
C GLN A 79 -11.89 -5.80 -17.69
N PRO A 80 -12.02 -6.85 -18.52
CA PRO A 80 -13.23 -7.12 -19.32
C PRO A 80 -14.47 -7.31 -18.44
N GLN A 81 -14.30 -8.00 -17.30
CA GLN A 81 -15.30 -8.11 -16.25
C GLN A 81 -14.84 -7.24 -15.09
N ARG A 82 -15.64 -6.23 -14.75
CA ARG A 82 -15.28 -5.30 -13.69
C ARG A 82 -15.61 -5.95 -12.34
N PRO A 83 -14.61 -6.13 -11.45
CA PRO A 83 -14.89 -6.64 -10.12
C PRO A 83 -15.77 -5.66 -9.35
N GLU A 84 -16.51 -6.18 -8.37
CA GLU A 84 -17.26 -5.34 -7.44
C GLU A 84 -16.32 -4.46 -6.63
N VAL A 85 -16.74 -3.21 -6.39
CA VAL A 85 -15.95 -2.23 -5.63
C VAL A 85 -15.78 -2.67 -4.17
N SER A 86 -16.72 -3.47 -3.66
CA SER A 86 -16.69 -4.10 -2.33
C SER A 86 -15.51 -5.05 -2.13
N ALA A 87 -14.94 -5.61 -3.20
CA ALA A 87 -13.80 -6.53 -3.11
C ALA A 87 -12.44 -5.80 -3.00
N LEU A 88 -12.36 -4.54 -3.42
CA LEU A 88 -11.11 -3.76 -3.45
C LEU A 88 -10.44 -3.58 -2.07
N PRO A 89 -11.17 -3.34 -0.96
CA PRO A 89 -10.56 -3.27 0.37
C PRO A 89 -9.87 -4.56 0.79
N THR A 90 -10.52 -5.72 0.57
CA THR A 90 -9.95 -7.03 0.90
C THR A 90 -8.68 -7.28 0.10
N LEU A 91 -8.68 -6.93 -1.20
CA LEU A 91 -7.51 -7.01 -2.06
C LEU A 91 -6.36 -6.13 -1.56
N GLY A 92 -6.67 -4.93 -1.08
CA GLY A 92 -5.69 -4.04 -0.49
C GLY A 92 -5.07 -4.56 0.80
N LEU A 93 -5.87 -5.23 1.64
CA LEU A 93 -5.37 -5.86 2.84
C LEU A 93 -4.35 -6.97 2.53
N TRP A 94 -4.65 -7.82 1.53
CA TRP A 94 -3.73 -8.86 1.07
C TRP A 94 -2.44 -8.28 0.47
N ALA A 95 -2.55 -7.24 -0.36
CA ALA A 95 -1.39 -6.58 -0.94
C ALA A 95 -0.49 -5.95 0.14
N ALA A 96 -1.09 -5.27 1.13
CA ALA A 96 -0.37 -4.69 2.25
C ALA A 96 0.29 -5.76 3.13
N ALA A 97 -0.43 -6.85 3.44
CA ALA A 97 0.09 -7.96 4.22
C ALA A 97 1.28 -8.65 3.52
N ALA A 98 1.18 -8.92 2.21
CA ALA A 98 2.27 -9.50 1.42
C ALA A 98 3.50 -8.59 1.40
N GLY A 99 3.30 -7.27 1.23
CA GLY A 99 4.38 -6.29 1.25
C GLY A 99 5.08 -6.23 2.61
N LEU A 100 4.34 -6.08 3.71
CA LEU A 100 4.91 -6.02 5.06
C LEU A 100 5.58 -7.33 5.47
N PHE A 101 4.99 -8.47 5.12
CA PHE A 101 5.58 -9.78 5.39
C PHE A 101 6.93 -9.94 4.69
N THR A 102 6.99 -9.59 3.40
CA THR A 102 8.25 -9.63 2.64
C THR A 102 9.29 -8.70 3.23
N LEU A 103 8.87 -7.49 3.64
CA LEU A 103 9.76 -6.53 4.26
C LEU A 103 10.33 -7.09 5.56
N ALA A 104 9.49 -7.67 6.41
CA ALA A 104 9.90 -8.29 7.67
C ALA A 104 10.91 -9.41 7.45
N VAL A 105 10.63 -10.31 6.51
CA VAL A 105 11.50 -11.43 6.16
C VAL A 105 12.86 -10.92 5.69
N PHE A 106 12.89 -9.97 4.74
CA PHE A 106 14.15 -9.50 4.17
C PHE A 106 14.99 -8.72 5.18
N VAL A 107 14.35 -7.90 6.03
CA VAL A 107 15.04 -7.22 7.14
C VAL A 107 15.61 -8.24 8.14
N LEU A 108 14.85 -9.29 8.48
CA LEU A 108 15.30 -10.35 9.39
C LEU A 108 16.53 -11.09 8.85
N PHE A 109 16.58 -11.34 7.55
CA PHE A 109 17.72 -12.00 6.89
C PHE A 109 18.88 -11.04 6.56
N GLY A 110 18.81 -9.77 6.99
CA GLY A 110 19.91 -8.82 6.82
C GLY A 110 20.12 -8.33 5.38
N PHE A 111 19.11 -8.41 4.53
CA PHE A 111 19.17 -7.80 3.20
C PHE A 111 19.22 -6.27 3.31
N SER A 112 19.77 -5.62 2.29
CA SER A 112 19.81 -4.15 2.26
C SER A 112 18.40 -3.57 2.26
N ALA A 113 18.24 -2.36 2.80
CA ALA A 113 16.94 -1.67 2.85
C ALA A 113 16.34 -1.51 1.45
N GLN A 114 17.18 -1.21 0.45
CA GLN A 114 16.75 -1.05 -0.93
C GLN A 114 16.17 -2.35 -1.52
N VAL A 115 16.86 -3.49 -1.33
CA VAL A 115 16.37 -4.79 -1.81
C VAL A 115 15.08 -5.17 -1.09
N SER A 116 15.04 -5.01 0.23
CA SER A 116 13.88 -5.32 1.05
C SER A 116 12.63 -4.53 0.61
N LEU A 117 12.78 -3.22 0.37
CA LEU A 117 11.70 -2.35 -0.07
C LEU A 117 11.23 -2.67 -1.50
N LEU A 118 12.16 -2.88 -2.44
CA LEU A 118 11.82 -3.22 -3.83
C LEU A 118 11.12 -4.58 -3.94
N SER A 119 11.64 -5.60 -3.27
CA SER A 119 11.02 -6.93 -3.26
C SER A 119 9.62 -6.91 -2.64
N SER A 120 9.43 -6.16 -1.56
CA SER A 120 8.13 -5.97 -0.92
C SER A 120 7.12 -5.27 -1.83
N LEU A 121 7.57 -4.23 -2.55
CA LEU A 121 6.75 -3.52 -3.52
C LEU A 121 6.32 -4.44 -4.67
N ILE A 122 7.27 -5.20 -5.23
CA ILE A 122 6.99 -6.15 -6.32
C ILE A 122 5.96 -7.18 -5.85
N LEU A 123 6.13 -7.77 -4.66
CA LEU A 123 5.19 -8.77 -4.17
C LEU A 123 3.80 -8.19 -3.90
N ALA A 124 3.71 -6.97 -3.36
CA ALA A 124 2.43 -6.29 -3.18
C ALA A 124 1.72 -6.05 -4.53
N LEU A 125 2.44 -5.67 -5.58
CA LEU A 125 1.89 -5.50 -6.92
C LEU A 125 1.42 -6.83 -7.54
N ILE A 126 2.19 -7.90 -7.36
CA ILE A 126 1.82 -9.25 -7.80
C ILE A 126 0.56 -9.71 -7.05
N ALA A 127 0.51 -9.57 -5.72
CA ALA A 127 -0.65 -9.91 -4.91
C ALA A 127 -1.90 -9.14 -5.36
N THR A 128 -1.75 -7.85 -5.69
CA THR A 128 -2.84 -7.02 -6.24
C THR A 128 -3.36 -7.58 -7.56
N ARG A 129 -2.45 -7.94 -8.49
CA ARG A 129 -2.79 -8.53 -9.79
C ARG A 129 -3.50 -9.87 -9.66
N VAL A 130 -2.95 -10.76 -8.84
CA VAL A 130 -3.50 -12.09 -8.58
C VAL A 130 -4.88 -11.97 -7.95
N GLY A 131 -5.03 -11.15 -6.92
CA GLY A 131 -6.31 -10.97 -6.26
C GLY A 131 -7.39 -10.38 -7.19
N LEU A 132 -7.04 -9.42 -8.04
CA LEU A 132 -7.97 -8.90 -9.05
C LEU A 132 -8.39 -9.97 -10.07
N PHE A 133 -7.46 -10.84 -10.47
CA PHE A 133 -7.77 -11.96 -11.35
C PHE A 133 -8.79 -12.91 -10.72
N TRP A 134 -8.60 -13.27 -9.45
CA TRP A 134 -9.55 -14.13 -8.71
C TRP A 134 -10.91 -13.45 -8.53
N ALA A 135 -10.94 -12.18 -8.14
CA ALA A 135 -12.18 -11.43 -7.98
C ALA A 135 -12.99 -11.36 -9.29
N CYS A 136 -12.33 -11.32 -10.46
CA CYS A 136 -13.02 -11.38 -11.75
C CYS A 136 -13.48 -12.78 -12.14
N ARG A 137 -12.82 -13.84 -11.63
CA ARG A 137 -13.14 -15.23 -11.95
C ARG A 137 -14.40 -15.72 -11.25
N ASP A 138 -14.59 -15.35 -9.99
CA ASP A 138 -15.72 -15.82 -9.16
C ASP A 138 -17.09 -15.27 -9.62
N HIS A 139 -17.10 -14.33 -10.58
CA HIS A 139 -18.31 -13.77 -11.18
C HIS A 139 -18.62 -14.31 -12.59
N ARG A 140 -17.98 -15.40 -13.04
CA ARG A 140 -18.35 -16.17 -14.24
C ARG A 140 -19.17 -17.40 -13.86
#